data_AF-A0A392TZ86-F1
#
_entry.id   AF-A0A392TZ86-F1
#
_cell.length_a   1.000
_cell.length_b   1.000
_cell.length_c   1.000
_cell.angle_alpha   90.00
_cell.angle_beta   90.00
_cell.angle_gamma   90.00
#
_symmetry.space_group_name_H-M   'P 1'
#
loop_
_entity.id
_entity.type
_entity.pdbx_description
1 polymer ?
#
loop_
_entity_poly.entity_id
_entity_poly.type
_entity_poly.pdbx_seq_one_letter_code
_entity_poly.pdbx_strand_id
1 'polypeptide(L)'
;MELGLSLRVDKLNTAIHSAVSEKIEFLGMELQAVPPSVLRPPMSEKAIRARKKYLRQKEVRALEFRNARARNRRILGLKIFNHV
;
A
#
# COMPACT_ATOMS: atom_id res chain seq x y z
N MET A 1 39.84 -8.76 16.49
CA MET A 1 40.59 -8.66 17.75
C MET A 1 40.52 -7.22 18.20
N GLU A 2 39.70 -6.93 19.22
CA GLU A 2 39.66 -5.61 19.85
C GLU A 2 40.95 -5.43 20.67
N LEU A 3 41.84 -4.53 20.24
CA LEU A 3 42.96 -4.10 21.09
C LEU A 3 42.35 -3.37 22.30
N GLY A 4 42.72 -3.82 23.50
CA GLY A 4 42.21 -3.35 24.78
C GLY A 4 42.51 -1.89 25.10
N LEU A 5 41.84 -0.97 24.42
CA LEU A 5 41.60 0.37 24.93
C LEU A 5 40.67 0.20 26.13
N SER A 6 41.13 0.54 27.33
CA SER A 6 40.37 0.41 28.60
C SER A 6 39.21 1.41 28.71
N LEU A 7 38.43 1.54 27.64
CA LEU A 7 37.31 2.46 27.50
C LEU A 7 36.07 1.80 28.09
N ARG A 8 35.48 2.44 29.11
CA ARG A 8 34.18 2.05 29.63
C ARG A 8 33.10 2.67 28.75
N VAL A 9 32.49 1.85 27.90
CA VAL A 9 31.34 2.25 27.07
C VAL A 9 30.06 1.72 27.72
N ASP A 10 29.10 2.60 27.96
CA ASP A 10 27.78 2.21 28.48
C ASP A 10 26.93 1.62 27.36
N LYS A 11 27.01 0.30 27.19
CA LYS A 11 26.34 -0.43 26.12
C LYS A 11 24.81 -0.40 26.19
N LEU A 12 24.22 -0.07 27.35
CA LEU A 12 22.76 0.00 27.47
C LEU A 12 22.23 1.32 26.92
N ASN A 13 22.91 2.42 27.21
CA ASN A 13 22.50 3.75 26.75
C ASN A 13 23.05 4.15 25.38
N THR A 14 24.13 3.49 24.92
CA THR A 14 24.78 3.78 23.61
C THR A 14 24.46 2.77 22.52
N ALA A 15 23.62 1.76 22.79
CA ALA A 15 23.18 0.83 21.76
C ALA A 15 22.13 1.50 20.85
N ILE A 16 22.51 1.70 19.59
CA ILE A 16 21.60 2.19 18.56
C ILE A 16 20.88 0.99 17.94
N HIS A 17 19.56 0.89 18.07
CA HIS A 17 18.78 -0.19 17.45
C HIS A 17 18.39 0.16 16.00
N SER A 18 18.19 1.44 15.66
CA SER A 18 17.95 1.92 14.29
C SER A 18 18.38 3.37 14.08
N ALA A 19 19.38 3.59 13.21
CA ALA A 19 19.91 4.93 12.89
C ALA A 19 18.90 5.88 12.21
N VAL A 20 17.80 5.36 11.66
CA VAL A 20 16.76 6.17 10.99
C VAL A 20 15.68 6.61 12.00
N SER A 21 15.40 5.78 13.00
CA SER A 21 14.33 6.04 13.98
C SER A 21 14.85 6.72 15.25
N GLU A 22 16.11 6.50 15.60
CA GLU A 22 16.70 7.03 16.82
C GLU A 22 17.40 8.35 16.55
N LYS A 23 17.25 9.28 17.49
CA LYS A 23 17.97 10.54 17.51
C LYS A 23 19.30 10.32 18.21
N ILE A 24 20.39 10.67 17.54
CA ILE A 24 21.75 10.54 18.08
C ILE A 24 22.22 11.92 18.50
N GLU A 25 22.43 12.14 19.79
CA GLU A 25 23.09 13.36 20.26
C GLU A 25 24.61 13.19 20.15
N PHE A 26 25.25 14.03 19.33
CA PHE A 26 26.70 14.03 19.15
C PHE A 26 27.23 15.46 19.20
N LEU A 27 28.11 15.75 20.15
CA LEU A 27 28.71 17.09 20.34
C LEU A 27 27.67 18.23 20.47
N GLY A 28 26.52 17.94 21.08
CA GLY A 28 25.44 18.93 21.24
C GLY A 28 24.59 19.13 19.98
N MET A 29 24.78 18.31 18.94
CA MET A 29 23.96 18.29 17.73
C MET A 29 23.09 17.03 17.69
N GLU A 30 21.82 17.18 17.33
CA GLU A 30 20.96 16.05 17.01
C GLU A 30 21.25 15.56 15.58
N LEU A 31 21.73 14.34 15.45
CA LEU A 31 21.93 13.63 14.18
C LEU A 31 20.83 12.60 13.99
N GLN A 32 20.18 12.63 12.83
CA GLN A 32 19.22 11.61 12.41
C GLN A 32 19.51 11.22 10.96
N ALA A 33 19.59 9.92 10.66
CA ALA A 33 19.71 9.49 9.27
C ALA A 33 18.41 9.80 8.52
N VAL A 34 18.51 10.58 7.46
CA VAL A 34 17.36 10.88 6.59
C VAL A 34 16.93 9.57 5.91
N PRO A 35 15.64 9.20 5.95
CA PRO A 35 15.15 8.04 5.22
C PRO A 35 15.49 8.20 3.74
N PRO A 36 15.97 7.14 3.05
CA PRO A 36 16.35 7.26 1.65
C PRO A 36 15.15 7.73 0.84
N SER A 37 15.35 8.75 0.01
CA SER A 37 14.34 9.24 -0.92
C SER A 37 13.92 8.08 -1.84
N VAL A 38 12.74 7.50 -1.58
CA VAL A 38 12.21 6.43 -2.43
C VAL A 38 11.80 7.06 -3.75
N LEU A 39 12.65 6.90 -4.77
CA LEU A 39 12.31 7.25 -6.13
C LEU A 39 11.05 6.47 -6.51
N ARG A 40 9.96 7.17 -6.81
CA ARG A 40 8.73 6.55 -7.32
C ARG A 40 8.84 6.50 -8.84
N PRO A 41 9.27 5.37 -9.43
CA PRO A 41 9.38 5.31 -10.88
C PRO A 41 8.00 5.50 -11.51
N PRO A 42 7.92 6.16 -12.67
CA PRO A 42 6.67 6.25 -13.41
C PRO A 42 6.21 4.84 -13.80
N MET A 43 4.89 4.62 -13.85
CA MET A 43 4.34 3.32 -14.25
C MET A 43 4.73 2.99 -15.69
N SER A 44 5.09 1.72 -15.92
CA SER A 44 5.31 1.23 -17.28
C SER A 44 4.04 1.32 -18.13
N GLU A 45 4.19 1.49 -19.44
CA GLU A 45 3.04 1.53 -20.35
C GLU A 45 2.15 0.29 -20.23
N LYS A 46 2.77 -0.88 -20.00
CA LYS A 46 2.05 -2.14 -19.77
C LYS A 46 1.17 -2.05 -18.51
N ALA A 47 1.69 -1.49 -17.42
CA ALA A 47 0.94 -1.29 -16.19
C ALA A 47 -0.23 -0.31 -16.37
N ILE A 48 0.00 0.78 -17.12
CA ILE A 48 -1.04 1.75 -17.47
C ILE A 48 -2.16 1.08 -18.30
N ARG A 49 -1.79 0.31 -19.33
CA ARG A 49 -2.76 -0.41 -20.18
C ARG A 49 -3.55 -1.44 -19.38
N ALA A 50 -2.88 -2.21 -18.51
CA ALA A 50 -3.53 -3.18 -17.64
C ALA A 50 -4.55 -2.52 -16.70
N ARG A 51 -4.18 -1.39 -16.08
CA ARG A 51 -5.08 -0.61 -15.21
C ARG A 51 -6.29 -0.09 -15.98
N LYS A 52 -6.10 0.47 -17.17
CA LYS A 52 -7.19 0.95 -18.03
C LYS A 52 -8.15 -0.19 -18.42
N LYS A 53 -7.60 -1.34 -18.85
CA LYS A 53 -8.38 -2.53 -19.19
C LYS A 53 -9.21 -3.03 -18.00
N TYR A 54 -8.60 -3.11 -16.81
CA TYR A 54 -9.27 -3.55 -15.60
C TYR A 54 -10.46 -2.65 -15.24
N LEU A 55 -10.28 -1.33 -15.26
CA LEU A 55 -11.35 -0.37 -14.96
C LEU A 55 -12.51 -0.52 -15.94
N ARG A 56 -12.21 -0.66 -17.24
CA ARG A 56 -13.24 -0.84 -18.26
C ARG A 56 -14.03 -2.14 -18.06
N GLN A 57 -13.34 -3.25 -17.78
CA GLN A 57 -14.00 -4.53 -17.48
C GLN A 57 -14.87 -4.44 -16.23
N LYS A 58 -14.42 -3.71 -15.21
CA LYS A 58 -15.19 -3.48 -13.98
C LYS A 58 -16.49 -2.70 -14.24
N GLU A 59 -16.42 -1.64 -15.05
CA GLU A 59 -17.60 -0.87 -15.46
C GLU A 59 -18.61 -1.72 -16.24
N VAL A 60 -18.14 -2.47 -17.22
CA VAL A 60 -18.98 -3.35 -18.05
C VAL A 60 -19.69 -4.39 -17.17
N ARG A 61 -18.94 -5.06 -16.28
CA ARG A 61 -19.51 -6.06 -15.36
C ARG A 61 -20.58 -5.46 -14.46
N ALA A 62 -20.38 -4.24 -13.95
CA ALA A 62 -21.36 -3.55 -13.12
C ALA A 62 -22.65 -3.25 -13.91
N LEU A 63 -22.53 -2.83 -15.17
CA LEU A 63 -23.67 -2.58 -16.05
C LEU A 63 -24.43 -3.87 -16.37
N GLU A 64 -23.74 -4.95 -16.71
CA GLU A 64 -24.34 -6.26 -16.97
C GLU A 64 -25.11 -6.78 -15.77
N PHE A 65 -24.55 -6.63 -14.57
CA PHE A 65 -25.22 -7.02 -13.33
C PHE A 65 -26.52 -6.24 -13.10
N ARG A 66 -26.52 -4.92 -13.36
CA ARG A 66 -27.74 -4.09 -13.28
C ARG A 66 -28.79 -4.54 -14.29
N ASN A 67 -28.37 -4.83 -15.52
CA ASN A 67 -29.26 -5.31 -16.58
C ASN A 67 -29.87 -6.68 -16.24
N ALA A 68 -29.05 -7.61 -15.72
CA ALA A 68 -29.51 -8.92 -15.27
C ALA A 68 -30.53 -8.80 -14.13
N ARG A 69 -30.28 -7.93 -13.15
CA ARG A 69 -31.23 -7.67 -12.05
C ARG A 69 -32.57 -7.11 -12.56
N ALA A 70 -32.53 -6.17 -13.50
CA ALA A 70 -33.75 -5.60 -14.10
C ALA A 70 -34.53 -6.63 -14.94
N ARG A 71 -33.82 -7.50 -15.68
CA ARG A 71 -34.43 -8.61 -16.43
C ARG A 71 -35.10 -9.61 -15.49
N ASN A 72 -34.40 -10.02 -14.43
CA ASN A 72 -34.93 -10.99 -13.46
C ASN A 72 -36.18 -10.45 -12.75
N ARG A 73 -36.18 -9.17 -12.36
CA ARG A 73 -37.38 -8.52 -11.79
C ARG A 73 -38.56 -8.54 -12.75
N ARG A 74 -38.35 -8.24 -14.03
CA ARG A 74 -39.40 -8.29 -15.06
C ARG A 74 -39.97 -9.70 -15.23
N ILE A 75 -39.10 -10.70 -15.34
CA ILE A 75 -39.51 -12.11 -15.47
C ILE A 75 -40.31 -12.54 -14.23
N LEU A 76 -39.84 -12.21 -13.03
CA LEU A 76 -40.55 -12.55 -11.80
C LEU A 76 -41.91 -11.85 -11.71
N GLY A 77 -41.99 -10.57 -12.08
CA GLY A 77 -43.25 -9.84 -12.14
C GLY A 77 -44.27 -10.50 -13.08
N LEU A 78 -43.83 -10.92 -14.27
CA LEU A 78 -44.68 -11.66 -15.21
C LEU A 78 -45.15 -13.01 -14.65
N LYS A 79 -44.28 -13.74 -13.94
CA LYS A 79 -44.66 -15.00 -13.30
C LYS A 79 -45.74 -14.82 -12.23
N ILE A 80 -45.64 -13.74 -11.44
CA ILE A 80 -46.65 -13.40 -10.43
C ILE A 80 -47.97 -13.03 -11.10
N PHE A 81 -47.91 -12.18 -12.14
CA PHE A 81 -49.10 -11.77 -12.89
C PHE A 81 -49.82 -12.95 -13.54
N ASN A 82 -49.09 -13.94 -14.09
CA ASN A 82 -49.67 -15.13 -14.69
C ASN A 82 -50.25 -16.13 -13.68
N HIS A 83 -49.93 -15.99 -12.39
CA HIS A 83 -50.38 -16.91 -11.34
C HIS A 83 -51.66 -16.43 -10.63
N VAL A 84 -52.11 -15.20 -10.92
CA VAL A 84 -53.37 -14.60 -10.47
C VAL A 84 -54.35 -14.59 -11.65
#